data_AF-A0AAQ3RFT5-F1
#
_entry.id   AF-A0AAQ3RFT5-F1
#
_cell.length_a   1.000
_cell.length_b   1.000
_cell.length_c   1.000
_cell.angle_alpha   90.00
_cell.angle_beta   90.00
_cell.angle_gamma   90.00
#
_symmetry.space_group_name_H-M   'P 1'
#
loop_
_entity.id
_entity.type
_entity.pdbx_description
1 polymer ?
#
loop_
_entity_poly.entity_id
_entity_poly.type
_entity_poly.pdbx_seq_one_letter_code
_entity_poly.pdbx_strand_id
1 'polypeptide(L)'
;MEQILKKENSAAGVFSWIKCNAQISGLTLTKDVVGVVATLGKVESDNLSRILSEFLGLETMLAIVCSSYEGINALEKYDNEGLINCNAGLYGIGSSIGKRINGRFSVISLADLRQYPTLYIHRGYRIGLVVKVEGKEEYKQIKSDINKPFVGGLVADDPQKKLALPKPRLPNGECPAGFVDYAVNMIHLDSKHLSFVTEIGYGLRETLFYGLFSRLQIYKSRKEMLLALPCIHEGALSLDGGMIKRSGMFALGSRKDVEVKFPLISGGSGVPPNYIETEEAVRKLNWETAKLGADKHREQQLLDYRKGNIQ
;
A
#
# COMPACT_ATOMS: atom_id res chain seq x y z
N MET A 1 9.43 -7.18 -12.17
CA MET A 1 9.11 -8.59 -11.87
C MET A 1 10.37 -9.45 -11.72
N GLU A 2 11.24 -9.49 -12.72
CA GLU A 2 12.49 -10.28 -12.69
C GLU A 2 13.38 -10.02 -11.48
N GLN A 3 13.53 -8.77 -11.06
CA GLN A 3 14.33 -8.40 -9.87
C GLN A 3 13.80 -9.03 -8.57
N ILE A 4 12.48 -9.19 -8.45
CA ILE A 4 11.81 -9.79 -7.29
C ILE A 4 11.92 -11.32 -7.35
N LEU A 5 11.83 -11.91 -8.54
CA LEU A 5 12.00 -13.36 -8.72
C LEU A 5 13.41 -13.83 -8.32
N LYS A 6 14.43 -12.99 -8.46
CA LYS A 6 15.79 -13.25 -7.92
C LYS A 6 15.82 -13.32 -6.39
N LYS A 7 14.77 -12.88 -5.69
CA LYS A 7 14.63 -12.97 -4.22
C LYS A 7 13.93 -14.26 -3.81
N GLU A 8 14.48 -15.39 -4.23
CA GLU A 8 13.82 -16.70 -4.18
C GLU A 8 13.38 -17.16 -2.78
N ASN A 9 14.07 -16.68 -1.74
CA ASN A 9 13.76 -17.03 -0.34
C ASN A 9 12.92 -15.98 0.39
N SER A 10 12.46 -14.94 -0.31
CA SER A 10 11.60 -13.90 0.24
C SER A 10 10.13 -14.20 -0.04
N ALA A 11 9.23 -13.79 0.86
CA ALA A 11 7.79 -13.92 0.64
C ALA A 11 7.33 -13.27 -0.67
N ALA A 12 7.87 -12.10 -1.01
CA ALA A 12 7.58 -11.42 -2.28
C ALA A 12 8.04 -12.21 -3.51
N GLY A 13 9.22 -12.83 -3.45
CA GLY A 13 9.74 -13.69 -4.52
C GLY A 13 8.89 -14.93 -4.70
N VAL A 14 8.53 -15.61 -3.61
CA VAL A 14 7.64 -16.79 -3.63
C VAL A 14 6.25 -16.42 -4.18
N PHE A 15 5.62 -15.36 -3.64
CA PHE A 15 4.33 -14.88 -4.12
C PHE A 15 4.37 -14.50 -5.60
N SER A 16 5.44 -13.81 -6.03
CA SER A 16 5.63 -13.40 -7.42
C SER A 16 5.84 -14.60 -8.34
N TRP A 17 6.56 -15.62 -7.90
CA TRP A 17 6.73 -16.87 -8.63
C TRP A 17 5.40 -17.60 -8.80
N ILE A 18 4.60 -17.71 -7.72
CA ILE A 18 3.27 -18.33 -7.75
C ILE A 18 2.38 -17.59 -8.74
N LYS A 19 2.36 -16.26 -8.69
CA LYS A 19 1.55 -15.44 -9.60
C LYS A 19 1.93 -15.58 -11.07
N CYS A 20 3.20 -15.83 -11.39
CA CYS A 20 3.69 -15.99 -12.76
C CYS A 20 3.53 -17.40 -13.32
N ASN A 21 3.77 -18.44 -12.52
CA ASN A 21 3.83 -19.83 -12.98
C ASN A 21 2.54 -20.59 -12.77
N ALA A 22 1.74 -20.16 -11.80
CA ALA A 22 0.49 -20.79 -11.55
C ALA A 22 -0.58 -20.08 -12.39
N GLN A 23 -1.24 -20.80 -13.29
CA GLN A 23 -2.50 -20.40 -13.96
C GLN A 23 -3.66 -20.31 -12.93
N ILE A 24 -3.37 -19.86 -11.72
CA ILE A 24 -4.24 -20.03 -10.56
C ILE A 24 -5.12 -18.80 -10.44
N SER A 25 -6.26 -18.90 -11.08
CA SER A 25 -7.44 -18.08 -10.83
C SER A 25 -8.22 -18.54 -9.59
N GLY A 26 -7.65 -19.39 -8.71
CA GLY A 26 -8.43 -20.17 -7.74
C GLY A 26 -7.84 -20.45 -6.35
N LEU A 27 -6.67 -19.92 -5.98
CA LEU A 27 -6.19 -20.02 -4.60
C LEU A 27 -6.88 -18.94 -3.77
N THR A 28 -7.61 -19.33 -2.73
CA THR A 28 -8.22 -18.42 -1.74
C THR A 28 -7.20 -17.41 -1.18
N LEU A 29 -5.93 -17.82 -1.09
CA LEU A 29 -4.83 -16.99 -0.60
C LEU A 29 -4.61 -15.71 -1.42
N THR A 30 -4.80 -15.73 -2.74
CA THR A 30 -4.44 -14.61 -3.61
C THR A 30 -5.57 -13.62 -3.83
N LYS A 31 -6.80 -13.95 -3.40
CA LYS A 31 -8.00 -13.14 -3.65
C LYS A 31 -7.86 -11.71 -3.14
N ASP A 32 -7.27 -11.57 -1.96
CA ASP A 32 -7.16 -10.29 -1.26
C ASP A 32 -5.74 -9.69 -1.35
N VAL A 33 -4.83 -10.31 -2.10
CA VAL A 33 -3.48 -9.78 -2.30
C VAL A 33 -3.46 -8.92 -3.55
N VAL A 34 -3.25 -7.62 -3.38
CA VAL A 34 -3.17 -6.65 -4.47
C VAL A 34 -1.85 -6.84 -5.24
N GLY A 35 -0.73 -6.99 -4.53
CA GLY A 35 0.57 -7.28 -5.13
C GLY A 35 1.75 -6.91 -4.22
N VAL A 36 2.95 -6.88 -4.78
CA VAL A 36 4.17 -6.44 -4.09
C VAL A 36 4.41 -4.97 -4.41
N VAL A 37 4.76 -4.13 -3.43
CA VAL A 37 4.94 -2.66 -3.60
C VAL A 37 5.74 -2.30 -4.86
N ALA A 38 6.89 -2.95 -5.08
CA ALA A 38 7.76 -2.74 -6.25
C ALA A 38 7.09 -2.99 -7.61
N THR A 39 5.93 -3.65 -7.66
CA THR A 39 5.18 -3.98 -8.89
C THR A 39 3.91 -3.15 -9.09
N LEU A 40 3.49 -2.39 -8.08
CA LEU A 40 2.21 -1.70 -8.08
C LEU A 40 2.26 -0.29 -8.70
N GLY A 41 3.46 0.23 -8.96
CA GLY A 41 3.69 1.51 -9.60
C GLY A 41 4.84 1.46 -10.59
N LYS A 42 4.83 2.36 -11.57
CA LYS A 42 5.87 2.57 -12.57
C LYS A 42 6.40 3.99 -12.46
N VAL A 43 7.58 4.26 -12.99
CA VAL A 43 8.19 5.61 -12.97
C VAL A 43 8.81 5.96 -14.31
N GLU A 44 8.99 7.25 -14.56
CA GLU A 44 9.46 7.77 -15.84
C GLU A 44 10.92 7.41 -16.18
N SER A 45 11.81 7.37 -15.19
CA SER A 45 13.25 7.22 -15.42
C SER A 45 13.91 6.27 -14.43
N ASP A 46 15.02 5.63 -14.82
CA ASP A 46 15.78 4.74 -13.94
C ASP A 46 16.32 5.49 -12.71
N ASN A 47 16.73 6.75 -12.90
CA ASN A 47 17.22 7.56 -11.79
C ASN A 47 16.12 7.85 -10.76
N LEU A 48 14.91 8.20 -11.20
CA LEU A 48 13.76 8.36 -10.29
C LEU A 48 13.42 7.04 -9.60
N SER A 49 13.44 5.94 -10.35
CA SER A 49 13.24 4.60 -9.82
C SER A 49 14.23 4.27 -8.71
N ARG A 50 15.51 4.52 -8.96
CA ARG A 50 16.60 4.29 -8.02
C ARG A 50 16.40 5.08 -6.73
N ILE A 51 16.21 6.40 -6.80
CA ILE A 51 16.14 7.25 -5.60
C ILE A 51 14.90 6.96 -4.76
N LEU A 52 13.76 6.65 -5.38
CA LEU A 52 12.53 6.29 -4.65
C LEU A 52 12.67 4.92 -3.98
N SER A 53 13.28 3.95 -4.66
CA SER A 53 13.50 2.61 -4.11
C SER A 53 14.52 2.64 -2.97
N GLU A 54 15.55 3.49 -3.09
CA GLU A 54 16.53 3.73 -2.02
C GLU A 54 15.88 4.40 -0.80
N PHE A 55 14.98 5.36 -1.03
CA PHE A 55 14.25 6.04 0.03
C PHE A 55 13.35 5.08 0.83
N LEU A 56 12.58 4.24 0.12
CA LEU A 56 11.71 3.24 0.76
C LEU A 56 12.50 2.11 1.42
N GLY A 57 13.62 1.71 0.83
CA GLY A 57 14.42 0.58 1.28
C GLY A 57 13.85 -0.77 0.82
N LEU A 58 14.71 -1.80 0.88
CA LEU A 58 14.41 -3.12 0.32
C LEU A 58 13.20 -3.79 0.99
N GLU A 59 13.09 -3.68 2.32
CA GLU A 59 12.00 -4.29 3.08
C GLU A 59 10.62 -3.78 2.63
N THR A 60 10.47 -2.46 2.49
CA THR A 60 9.23 -1.85 2.01
C THR A 60 8.98 -2.13 0.54
N MET A 61 10.02 -2.15 -0.31
CA MET A 61 9.89 -2.51 -1.72
C MET A 61 9.42 -3.96 -1.93
N LEU A 62 9.77 -4.86 -1.01
CA LEU A 62 9.34 -6.26 -0.99
C LEU A 62 8.05 -6.50 -0.18
N ALA A 63 7.42 -5.47 0.38
CA ALA A 63 6.21 -5.66 1.17
C ALA A 63 5.05 -6.15 0.29
N ILE A 64 4.29 -7.12 0.80
CA ILE A 64 3.05 -7.62 0.18
C ILE A 64 1.90 -6.69 0.59
N VAL A 65 1.05 -6.30 -0.34
CA VAL A 65 -0.08 -5.41 -0.10
C VAL A 65 -1.38 -6.21 -0.17
N CYS A 66 -2.16 -6.19 0.92
CA CYS A 66 -3.44 -6.86 1.03
C CYS A 66 -4.59 -5.84 1.12
N SER A 67 -5.72 -6.15 0.49
CA SER A 67 -6.94 -5.33 0.55
C SER A 67 -7.75 -5.54 1.84
N SER A 68 -7.62 -6.70 2.48
CA SER A 68 -8.40 -7.11 3.66
C SER A 68 -7.51 -7.68 4.78
N TYR A 69 -8.03 -7.72 6.01
CA TYR A 69 -7.35 -8.38 7.13
C TYR A 69 -7.38 -9.91 7.00
N GLU A 70 -8.45 -10.44 6.40
CA GLU A 70 -8.59 -11.85 6.03
C GLU A 70 -7.45 -12.29 5.10
N GLY A 71 -7.10 -11.46 4.13
CA GLY A 71 -5.97 -11.67 3.24
C GLY A 71 -4.64 -11.75 3.98
N ILE A 72 -4.42 -10.86 4.96
CA ILE A 72 -3.23 -10.88 5.81
C ILE A 72 -3.17 -12.17 6.62
N ASN A 73 -4.27 -12.52 7.29
CA ASN A 73 -4.38 -13.76 8.07
C ASN A 73 -4.29 -15.02 7.21
N ALA A 74 -4.54 -14.92 5.91
CA ALA A 74 -4.37 -16.05 5.01
C ALA A 74 -2.88 -16.30 4.70
N LEU A 75 -2.04 -15.27 4.67
CA LEU A 75 -0.60 -15.37 4.37
C LEU A 75 0.16 -16.18 5.42
N GLU A 76 -0.18 -16.03 6.70
CA GLU A 76 0.47 -16.73 7.81
C GLU A 76 -0.57 -17.27 8.79
N LYS A 77 -0.45 -18.55 9.14
CA LYS A 77 -1.31 -19.22 10.11
C LYS A 77 -0.47 -19.69 11.28
N TYR A 78 -1.10 -19.75 12.45
CA TYR A 78 -0.50 -20.25 13.67
C TYR A 78 -1.20 -21.55 14.10
N ASP A 79 -0.45 -22.46 14.71
CA ASP A 79 -1.01 -23.64 15.38
C ASP A 79 -1.58 -23.28 16.77
N ASN A 80 -2.06 -24.29 17.50
CA ASN A 80 -2.68 -24.09 18.81
C ASN A 80 -1.65 -23.67 19.87
N GLU A 81 -0.37 -23.91 19.61
CA GLU A 81 0.77 -23.57 20.44
C GLU A 81 1.28 -22.15 20.15
N GLY A 82 0.74 -21.46 19.14
CA GLY A 82 1.13 -20.13 18.74
C GLY A 82 2.41 -20.08 17.90
N LEU A 83 2.83 -21.21 17.33
CA LEU A 83 3.95 -21.30 16.39
C LEU A 83 3.44 -21.15 14.95
N ILE A 84 4.32 -20.67 14.06
CA ILE A 84 3.99 -20.52 12.64
C ILE A 84 3.76 -21.91 12.03
N ASN A 85 2.57 -22.12 11.47
CA ASN A 85 2.24 -23.33 10.74
C ASN A 85 2.85 -23.27 9.33
N CYS A 86 4.00 -23.91 9.17
CA CYS A 86 4.74 -23.96 7.91
C CYS A 86 4.04 -24.72 6.77
N ASN A 87 2.98 -25.47 7.08
CA ASN A 87 2.17 -26.21 6.10
C ASN A 87 0.95 -25.42 5.61
N ALA A 88 0.73 -24.21 6.11
CA ALA A 88 -0.43 -23.38 5.80
C ALA A 88 -0.02 -22.03 5.19
N GLY A 89 -1.01 -21.33 4.62
CA GLY A 89 -0.84 -20.00 4.03
C GLY A 89 0.23 -19.96 2.95
N LEU A 90 1.01 -18.89 2.92
CA LEU A 90 2.07 -18.70 1.93
C LEU A 90 3.24 -19.68 2.13
N TYR A 91 3.53 -20.09 3.37
CA TYR A 91 4.59 -21.06 3.67
C TYR A 91 4.26 -22.45 3.14
N GLY A 92 3.02 -22.91 3.33
CA GLY A 92 2.57 -24.21 2.83
C GLY A 92 2.62 -24.27 1.31
N ILE A 93 2.13 -23.22 0.63
CA ILE A 93 2.17 -23.14 -0.83
C ILE A 93 3.60 -23.03 -1.34
N GLY A 94 4.45 -22.22 -0.68
CA GLY A 94 5.87 -22.16 -1.01
C GLY A 94 6.54 -23.54 -0.90
N SER A 95 6.29 -24.25 0.19
CA SER A 95 6.89 -25.57 0.45
C SER A 95 6.47 -26.61 -0.58
N SER A 96 5.20 -26.60 -1.03
CA SER A 96 4.70 -27.55 -2.04
C SER A 96 5.32 -27.36 -3.43
N ILE A 97 5.86 -26.18 -3.73
CA ILE A 97 6.58 -25.87 -4.97
C ILE A 97 8.11 -25.86 -4.78
N GLY A 98 8.61 -26.37 -3.64
CA GLY A 98 10.05 -26.44 -3.35
C GLY A 98 10.70 -25.08 -3.03
N LYS A 99 9.91 -24.05 -2.72
CA LYS A 99 10.40 -22.74 -2.28
C LYS A 99 10.29 -22.61 -0.76
N ARG A 100 11.14 -21.79 -0.16
CA ARG A 100 11.13 -21.53 1.29
C ARG A 100 11.10 -20.03 1.54
N ILE A 101 10.39 -19.62 2.58
CA ILE A 101 10.39 -18.22 3.03
C ILE A 101 11.24 -18.14 4.28
N ASN A 102 12.28 -17.33 4.24
CA ASN A 102 13.21 -17.16 5.34
C ASN A 102 13.07 -15.77 5.96
N GLY A 103 12.98 -15.74 7.29
CA GLY A 103 12.91 -14.49 8.05
C GLY A 103 11.54 -13.82 8.00
N ARG A 104 11.47 -12.63 8.59
CA ARG A 104 10.26 -11.81 8.61
C ARG A 104 10.04 -11.15 7.26
N PHE A 105 8.78 -10.98 6.89
CA PHE A 105 8.38 -10.18 5.73
C PHE A 105 7.27 -9.22 6.13
N SER A 106 7.22 -8.09 5.43
CA SER A 106 6.29 -7.00 5.76
C SER A 106 5.05 -7.08 4.89
N VAL A 107 3.89 -6.85 5.51
CA VAL A 107 2.59 -6.82 4.84
C VAL A 107 1.92 -5.49 5.13
N ILE A 108 1.44 -4.82 4.09
CA ILE A 108 0.71 -3.54 4.19
C ILE A 108 -0.77 -3.84 3.98
N SER A 109 -1.59 -3.45 4.95
CA SER A 109 -3.05 -3.50 4.84
C SER A 109 -3.58 -2.23 4.18
N LEU A 110 -4.43 -2.36 3.16
CA LEU A 110 -5.25 -1.26 2.66
C LEU A 110 -6.59 -1.13 3.40
N ALA A 111 -6.97 -2.14 4.20
CA ALA A 111 -8.15 -2.06 5.04
C ALA A 111 -7.96 -0.98 6.11
N ASP A 112 -9.01 -0.19 6.35
CA ASP A 112 -9.00 0.82 7.38
C ASP A 112 -8.99 0.13 8.76
N LEU A 113 -7.86 0.24 9.48
CA LEU A 113 -7.75 -0.28 10.86
C LEU A 113 -8.70 0.42 11.83
N ARG A 114 -9.44 1.45 11.38
CA ARG A 114 -10.50 2.11 12.14
C ARG A 114 -11.84 1.38 12.13
N GLN A 115 -12.05 0.36 11.28
CA GLN A 115 -13.25 -0.48 11.39
C GLN A 115 -13.11 -1.54 12.48
N TYR A 116 -12.86 -1.11 13.71
CA TYR A 116 -13.68 -1.66 14.79
C TYR A 116 -14.89 -0.74 14.86
N PRO A 117 -16.08 -1.18 14.41
CA PRO A 117 -17.27 -0.41 14.68
C PRO A 117 -17.37 -0.25 16.20
N THR A 118 -17.16 0.99 16.65
CA THR A 118 -17.84 1.52 17.82
C THR A 118 -19.33 1.35 17.59
N LEU A 119 -19.87 0.16 17.90
CA LEU A 119 -21.11 -0.13 18.62
C LEU A 119 -21.36 -1.64 18.64
N TYR A 120 -20.74 -2.36 19.58
CA TYR A 120 -21.38 -3.49 20.24
C TYR A 120 -21.19 -3.29 21.74
N ILE A 121 -22.20 -2.72 22.40
CA ILE A 121 -22.42 -2.97 23.82
C ILE A 121 -23.42 -4.12 23.87
N HIS A 122 -22.90 -5.34 23.93
CA HIS A 122 -23.64 -6.45 24.51
C HIS A 122 -22.66 -7.27 25.35
N ARG A 123 -22.87 -7.22 26.68
CA ARG A 123 -22.20 -8.04 27.71
C ARG A 123 -20.66 -8.12 27.63
N GLY A 124 -19.99 -6.97 27.70
CA GLY A 124 -18.68 -6.90 28.38
C GLY A 124 -17.43 -7.38 27.65
N TYR A 125 -17.47 -7.73 26.35
CA TYR A 125 -16.25 -8.08 25.61
C TYR A 125 -16.04 -7.13 24.41
N ARG A 126 -14.97 -6.33 24.47
CA ARG A 126 -14.48 -5.51 23.36
C ARG A 126 -13.32 -6.22 22.68
N ILE A 127 -13.46 -6.54 21.40
CA ILE A 127 -12.37 -7.10 20.59
C ILE A 127 -11.46 -5.94 20.18
N GLY A 128 -10.28 -5.89 20.78
CA GLY A 128 -9.13 -5.12 20.33
C GLY A 128 -7.87 -5.95 20.59
N LEU A 129 -6.77 -5.65 19.90
CA LEU A 129 -5.48 -6.27 20.18
C LEU A 129 -5.07 -5.97 21.63
N VAL A 130 -5.14 -6.97 22.51
CA VAL A 130 -4.69 -6.88 23.90
C VAL A 130 -3.18 -7.11 23.91
N VAL A 131 -2.40 -6.04 24.07
CA VAL A 131 -0.98 -6.17 24.41
C VAL A 131 -0.89 -6.16 25.94
N LYS A 132 -0.65 -7.33 26.54
CA LYS A 132 -0.45 -7.46 27.98
C LYS A 132 0.93 -6.90 28.33
N VAL A 133 0.98 -5.72 28.95
CA VAL A 133 2.20 -5.20 29.59
C VAL A 133 1.90 -5.03 31.08
N GLU A 134 2.65 -5.73 31.92
CA GLU A 134 2.71 -5.52 33.39
C GLU A 134 1.34 -5.43 34.11
N GLY A 135 0.44 -6.38 33.83
CA GLY A 135 -0.76 -6.58 34.65
C GLY A 135 -1.80 -5.45 34.58
N LYS A 136 -1.64 -4.47 33.69
CA LYS A 136 -2.65 -3.46 33.36
C LYS A 136 -3.12 -3.66 31.92
N GLU A 137 -4.41 -3.90 31.73
CA GLU A 137 -5.04 -3.93 30.42
C GLU A 137 -5.11 -2.50 29.86
N GLU A 138 -4.09 -2.09 29.10
CA GLU A 138 -4.13 -0.85 28.33
C GLU A 138 -4.55 -1.13 26.88
N TYR A 139 -5.67 -0.54 26.48
CA TYR A 139 -6.12 -0.52 25.09
C TYR A 139 -5.31 0.51 24.30
N LYS A 140 -4.28 0.07 23.57
CA LYS A 140 -3.55 0.94 22.64
C LYS A 140 -4.12 0.82 21.23
N GLN A 141 -4.85 1.85 20.80
CA GLN A 141 -5.18 2.01 19.40
C GLN A 141 -3.88 2.34 18.64
N ILE A 142 -3.37 1.38 17.87
CA ILE A 142 -2.23 1.60 16.97
C ILE A 142 -2.74 2.50 15.83
N LYS A 143 -2.57 3.81 15.98
CA LYS A 143 -2.76 4.76 14.87
C LYS A 143 -1.61 4.59 13.90
N SER A 144 -1.77 3.77 12.86
CA SER A 144 -0.86 3.79 11.71
C SER A 144 -1.35 4.83 10.71
N ASP A 145 -0.59 5.90 10.50
CA ASP A 145 -0.94 6.93 9.50
C ASP A 145 -0.89 6.43 8.05
N ILE A 146 -0.26 5.27 7.81
CA ILE A 146 -0.21 4.61 6.49
C ILE A 146 -1.62 4.24 5.96
N ASN A 147 -2.61 4.06 6.84
CA ASN A 147 -3.95 3.57 6.47
C ASN A 147 -4.99 4.68 6.31
N LYS A 148 -4.59 5.95 6.39
CA LYS A 148 -5.50 7.06 6.12
C LYS A 148 -5.36 7.52 4.68
N PRO A 149 -6.41 7.38 3.86
CA PRO A 149 -6.36 7.90 2.50
C PRO A 149 -6.17 9.41 2.52
N PHE A 150 -5.51 9.93 1.49
CA PHE A 150 -5.47 11.36 1.23
C PHE A 150 -6.88 11.87 0.90
N VAL A 151 -7.35 12.85 1.68
CA VAL A 151 -8.69 13.46 1.53
C VAL A 151 -8.66 14.86 0.92
N GLY A 152 -7.49 15.35 0.49
CA GLY A 152 -7.34 16.70 -0.07
C GLY A 152 -7.74 16.84 -1.54
N GLY A 153 -8.38 15.83 -2.13
CA GLY A 153 -8.89 15.86 -3.50
C GLY A 153 -7.89 15.47 -4.58
N LEU A 154 -8.38 15.35 -5.80
CA LEU A 154 -7.59 14.99 -6.98
C LEU A 154 -7.49 16.18 -7.92
N VAL A 155 -6.47 16.21 -8.77
CA VAL A 155 -6.37 17.17 -9.87
C VAL A 155 -7.51 16.88 -10.85
N ALA A 156 -8.30 17.90 -11.19
CA ALA A 156 -9.42 17.78 -12.12
C ALA A 156 -8.94 17.30 -13.49
N ASP A 157 -9.71 16.38 -14.08
CA ASP A 157 -9.49 15.82 -15.42
C ASP A 157 -8.09 15.18 -15.65
N ASP A 158 -7.37 14.84 -14.57
CA ASP A 158 -6.09 14.13 -14.66
C ASP A 158 -6.31 12.61 -14.78
N PRO A 159 -5.92 11.96 -15.90
CA PRO A 159 -6.17 10.54 -16.12
C PRO A 159 -5.38 9.61 -15.19
N GLN A 160 -4.36 10.14 -14.50
CA GLN A 160 -3.59 9.41 -13.49
C GLN A 160 -4.08 9.67 -12.06
N LYS A 161 -5.18 10.43 -11.91
CA LYS A 161 -5.80 10.81 -10.65
C LYS A 161 -4.76 11.33 -9.66
N LYS A 162 -3.91 12.26 -10.11
CA LYS A 162 -2.89 12.88 -9.25
C LYS A 162 -3.52 13.60 -8.06
N LEU A 163 -2.82 13.60 -6.93
CA LEU A 163 -3.30 14.25 -5.71
C LEU A 163 -3.17 15.78 -5.84
N ALA A 164 -4.20 16.52 -5.44
CA ALA A 164 -4.20 17.98 -5.43
C ALA A 164 -3.41 18.53 -4.22
N LEU A 165 -2.10 18.30 -4.22
CA LEU A 165 -1.20 18.75 -3.14
C LEU A 165 -0.79 20.22 -3.38
N PRO A 166 -0.96 21.11 -2.39
CA PRO A 166 -0.43 22.47 -2.48
C PRO A 166 1.09 22.45 -2.69
N LYS A 167 1.60 23.25 -3.62
CA LYS A 167 3.05 23.39 -3.83
C LYS A 167 3.73 23.95 -2.56
N PRO A 168 4.96 23.52 -2.24
CA PRO A 168 5.70 24.07 -1.11
C PRO A 168 5.94 25.58 -1.31
N ARG A 169 5.98 26.32 -0.21
CA ARG A 169 6.22 27.76 -0.21
C ARG A 169 7.33 28.11 0.76
N LEU A 170 8.30 28.88 0.28
CA LEU A 170 9.33 29.51 1.10
C LEU A 170 8.71 30.62 1.97
N PRO A 171 9.43 31.16 2.97
CA PRO A 171 8.95 32.27 3.79
C PRO A 171 8.52 33.52 3.01
N ASN A 172 9.08 33.72 1.81
CA ASN A 172 8.69 34.81 0.91
C ASN A 172 7.40 34.50 0.10
N GLY A 173 6.79 33.33 0.28
CA GLY A 173 5.57 32.89 -0.41
C GLY A 173 5.79 32.20 -1.76
N GLU A 174 7.02 32.23 -2.28
CA GLU A 174 7.37 31.65 -3.58
C GLU A 174 7.56 30.13 -3.50
N CYS A 175 7.31 29.46 -4.62
CA CYS A 175 7.64 28.04 -4.76
C CYS A 175 9.16 27.89 -4.93
N PRO A 176 9.82 26.97 -4.20
CA PRO A 176 11.24 26.69 -4.41
C PRO A 176 11.55 26.38 -5.88
N ALA A 177 12.54 27.07 -6.46
CA ALA A 177 12.83 27.03 -7.90
C ALA A 177 13.16 25.62 -8.44
N GLY A 178 13.78 24.77 -7.61
CA GLY A 178 14.12 23.41 -7.99
C GLY A 178 13.04 22.38 -7.74
N PHE A 179 11.88 22.75 -7.18
CA PHE A 179 10.79 21.81 -6.92
C PHE A 179 10.24 21.24 -8.24
N VAL A 180 10.19 19.92 -8.33
CA VAL A 180 9.69 19.19 -9.51
C VAL A 180 8.22 18.81 -9.28
N ASP A 181 7.98 17.92 -8.32
CA ASP A 181 6.65 17.47 -7.89
C ASP A 181 6.79 16.74 -6.55
N TYR A 182 5.67 16.25 -6.01
CA TYR A 182 5.65 15.27 -4.93
C TYR A 182 5.87 13.86 -5.48
N ALA A 183 6.68 13.05 -4.77
CA ALA A 183 7.02 11.69 -5.16
C ALA A 183 5.77 10.83 -5.47
N VAL A 184 4.72 10.97 -4.65
CA VAL A 184 3.44 10.26 -4.83
C VAL A 184 2.78 10.53 -6.18
N ASN A 185 2.96 11.73 -6.76
CA ASN A 185 2.40 12.10 -8.07
C ASN A 185 3.31 11.71 -9.25
N MET A 186 4.54 11.27 -8.98
CA MET A 186 5.48 10.77 -9.99
C MET A 186 5.40 9.24 -10.19
N ILE A 187 4.59 8.55 -9.39
CA ILE A 187 4.26 7.14 -9.60
C ILE A 187 3.15 7.02 -10.64
N HIS A 188 3.40 6.31 -11.73
CA HIS A 188 2.38 5.94 -12.70
C HIS A 188 1.69 4.65 -12.26
N LEU A 189 0.36 4.64 -12.30
CA LEU A 189 -0.46 3.49 -11.89
C LEU A 189 -1.21 2.92 -13.09
N ASP A 190 -1.31 1.59 -13.14
CA ASP A 190 -2.23 0.92 -14.04
C ASP A 190 -3.68 1.33 -13.72
N SER A 191 -4.54 1.40 -14.74
CA SER A 191 -5.96 1.81 -14.61
C SER A 191 -6.71 1.04 -13.53
N LYS A 192 -6.40 -0.25 -13.37
CA LYS A 192 -6.96 -1.14 -12.33
C LYS A 192 -6.67 -0.73 -10.89
N HIS A 193 -5.68 0.13 -10.67
CA HIS A 193 -5.27 0.60 -9.36
C HIS A 193 -5.66 2.06 -9.07
N LEU A 194 -6.27 2.77 -10.03
CA LEU A 194 -6.63 4.18 -9.90
C LEU A 194 -7.85 4.42 -9.00
N SER A 195 -8.80 3.48 -8.92
CA SER A 195 -10.03 3.65 -8.14
C SER A 195 -10.65 2.30 -7.76
N PHE A 196 -11.48 2.32 -6.72
CA PHE A 196 -12.24 1.18 -6.21
C PHE A 196 -11.36 -0.03 -5.84
N VAL A 197 -10.14 0.24 -5.35
CA VAL A 197 -9.23 -0.80 -4.86
C VAL A 197 -9.55 -1.13 -3.41
N THR A 198 -9.89 -0.11 -2.63
CA THR A 198 -10.29 -0.26 -1.22
C THR A 198 -11.80 -0.35 -1.08
N GLU A 199 -12.25 -0.88 0.06
CA GLU A 199 -13.69 -0.95 0.37
C GLU A 199 -14.37 0.42 0.39
N ILE A 200 -13.65 1.49 0.71
CA ILE A 200 -14.17 2.86 0.74
C ILE A 200 -14.06 3.57 -0.62
N GLY A 201 -13.61 2.88 -1.67
CA GLY A 201 -13.63 3.36 -3.05
C GLY A 201 -12.34 4.04 -3.53
N TYR A 202 -11.34 4.25 -2.65
CA TYR A 202 -10.07 4.88 -3.03
C TYR A 202 -9.17 3.97 -3.88
N GLY A 203 -8.32 4.60 -4.70
CA GLY A 203 -7.22 3.96 -5.41
C GLY A 203 -5.94 3.80 -4.57
N LEU A 204 -4.89 3.26 -5.18
CA LEU A 204 -3.59 3.06 -4.54
C LEU A 204 -2.81 4.36 -4.34
N ARG A 205 -3.10 5.43 -5.10
CA ARG A 205 -2.37 6.70 -4.97
C ARG A 205 -2.71 7.37 -3.65
N GLU A 206 -3.99 7.48 -3.36
CA GLU A 206 -4.54 8.12 -2.17
C GLU A 206 -4.25 7.30 -0.91
N THR A 207 -4.11 5.98 -1.05
CA THR A 207 -3.90 5.05 0.07
C THR A 207 -2.43 4.65 0.18
N LEU A 208 -2.03 3.56 -0.47
CA LEU A 208 -0.69 2.96 -0.38
C LEU A 208 0.42 3.98 -0.62
N PHE A 209 0.43 4.64 -1.78
CA PHE A 209 1.56 5.49 -2.18
C PHE A 209 1.61 6.81 -1.41
N TYR A 210 0.47 7.35 -1.00
CA TYR A 210 0.45 8.47 -0.05
C TYR A 210 0.90 8.04 1.35
N GLY A 211 0.57 6.83 1.82
CA GLY A 211 1.08 6.30 3.07
C GLY A 211 2.61 6.10 3.06
N LEU A 212 3.17 5.66 1.92
CA LEU A 212 4.60 5.43 1.73
C LEU A 212 5.40 6.72 1.54
N PHE A 213 4.92 7.64 0.69
CA PHE A 213 5.66 8.84 0.30
C PHE A 213 5.16 10.11 0.99
N SER A 214 3.93 10.15 1.48
CA SER A 214 3.30 11.34 2.06
C SER A 214 3.52 12.57 1.15
N ARG A 215 4.07 13.65 1.71
CA ARG A 215 4.47 14.87 1.00
C ARG A 215 5.96 14.92 0.67
N LEU A 216 6.60 13.77 0.41
CA LEU A 216 8.00 13.70 -0.03
C LEU A 216 8.19 14.53 -1.31
N GLN A 217 9.07 15.53 -1.23
CA GLN A 217 9.29 16.49 -2.31
C GLN A 217 10.45 16.05 -3.20
N ILE A 218 10.32 16.19 -4.52
CA ILE A 218 11.38 15.90 -5.49
C ILE A 218 11.94 17.21 -6.05
N TYR A 219 13.27 17.31 -6.10
CA TYR A 219 14.02 18.47 -6.56
C TYR A 219 14.93 18.14 -7.74
N LYS A 220 15.22 19.12 -8.59
CA LYS A 220 16.14 18.96 -9.73
C LYS A 220 17.57 18.67 -9.27
N SER A 221 18.09 19.47 -8.32
CA SER A 221 19.45 19.33 -7.79
C SER A 221 19.49 19.37 -6.26
N ARG A 222 20.56 18.82 -5.68
CA ARG A 222 20.83 18.85 -4.24
C ARG A 222 20.99 20.28 -3.76
N LYS A 223 21.60 21.15 -4.58
CA LYS A 223 21.76 22.57 -4.28
C LYS A 223 20.40 23.24 -4.08
N GLU A 224 19.48 23.06 -5.02
CA GLU A 224 18.14 23.65 -4.91
C GLU A 224 17.30 23.01 -3.79
N MET A 225 17.46 21.71 -3.56
CA MET A 225 16.84 21.02 -2.43
C MET A 225 17.26 21.63 -1.09
N LEU A 226 18.55 21.94 -0.92
CA LEU A 226 19.06 22.56 0.31
C LEU A 226 18.58 24.01 0.49
N LEU A 227 18.39 24.77 -0.59
CA LEU A 227 17.78 26.10 -0.52
C LEU A 227 16.30 26.04 -0.07
N ALA A 228 15.65 24.90 -0.26
CA ALA A 228 14.26 24.68 0.10
C ALA A 228 14.04 24.08 1.50
N LEU A 229 15.10 23.89 2.30
CA LEU A 229 15.01 23.36 3.67
C LEU A 229 13.91 23.98 4.54
N PRO A 230 13.65 25.30 4.50
CA PRO A 230 12.59 25.90 5.33
C PRO A 230 11.17 25.37 5.09
N CYS A 231 10.91 24.75 3.94
CA CYS A 231 9.58 24.22 3.59
C CYS A 231 9.55 22.70 3.35
N ILE A 232 10.58 21.97 3.78
CA ILE A 232 10.64 20.50 3.72
C ILE A 232 10.24 19.92 5.08
N HIS A 233 9.19 19.10 5.12
CA HIS A 233 8.68 18.49 6.37
C HIS A 233 8.71 16.97 6.38
N GLU A 234 8.27 16.33 5.29
CA GLU A 234 8.15 14.86 5.17
C GLU A 234 9.38 14.19 4.53
N GLY A 235 10.41 14.98 4.24
CA GLY A 235 11.61 14.58 3.51
C GLY A 235 11.67 15.17 2.10
N ALA A 236 12.83 15.03 1.48
CA ALA A 236 13.07 15.46 0.10
C ALA A 236 14.13 14.58 -0.58
N LEU A 237 14.00 14.46 -1.89
CA LEU A 237 15.00 13.85 -2.76
C LEU A 237 15.40 14.83 -3.86
N SER A 238 16.64 14.77 -4.32
CA SER A 238 17.04 15.42 -5.56
C SER A 238 17.42 14.41 -6.63
N LEU A 239 17.19 14.76 -7.90
CA LEU A 239 17.49 13.88 -9.03
C LEU A 239 19.01 13.63 -9.16
N ASP A 240 19.86 14.55 -8.71
CA ASP A 240 21.31 14.34 -8.60
C ASP A 240 21.74 13.57 -7.34
N GLY A 241 20.80 13.08 -6.50
CA GLY A 241 21.06 12.04 -5.49
C GLY A 241 21.09 12.46 -4.05
N GLY A 242 20.77 13.72 -3.76
CA GLY A 242 20.57 14.17 -2.40
C GLY A 242 19.32 13.50 -1.80
N MET A 243 19.40 13.14 -0.53
CA MET A 243 18.28 12.58 0.21
C MET A 243 18.22 13.14 1.63
N ILE A 244 17.03 13.62 1.98
CA ILE A 244 16.63 14.03 3.32
C ILE A 244 15.46 13.14 3.71
N LYS A 245 15.66 12.27 4.70
CA LYS A 245 14.60 11.43 5.26
C LYS A 245 13.73 12.27 6.21
N ARG A 246 12.58 11.71 6.60
CA ARG A 246 11.75 12.26 7.68
C ARG A 246 12.61 12.51 8.92
N SER A 247 12.22 13.46 9.77
CA SER A 247 12.94 13.91 10.98
C SER A 247 14.27 14.64 10.73
N GLY A 248 14.52 15.12 9.52
CA GLY A 248 15.70 15.93 9.20
C GLY A 248 16.99 15.11 9.07
N MET A 249 16.89 13.79 8.93
CA MET A 249 18.06 12.92 8.71
C MET A 249 18.57 13.06 7.27
N PHE A 250 19.83 13.44 7.12
CA PHE A 250 20.51 13.53 5.82
C PHE A 250 21.22 12.22 5.49
N ALA A 251 21.00 11.69 4.28
CA ALA A 251 21.82 10.60 3.76
C ALA A 251 23.03 11.17 3.01
N LEU A 252 24.23 10.84 3.48
CA LEU A 252 25.51 11.25 2.91
C LEU A 252 26.33 10.03 2.48
N GLY A 253 27.27 10.23 1.57
CA GLY A 253 28.14 9.17 1.03
C GLY A 253 27.69 8.67 -0.34
N SER A 254 28.46 7.72 -0.87
CA SER A 254 28.18 7.13 -2.19
C SER A 254 26.87 6.35 -2.18
N ARG A 255 26.08 6.50 -3.25
CA ARG A 255 24.84 5.75 -3.41
C ARG A 255 25.15 4.26 -3.51
N LYS A 256 24.43 3.44 -2.76
CA LYS A 256 24.45 2.00 -2.96
C LYS A 256 23.58 1.63 -4.15
N ASP A 257 23.89 0.53 -4.81
CA ASP A 257 22.96 -0.04 -5.78
C ASP A 257 21.77 -0.66 -5.06
N VAL A 258 20.58 -0.39 -5.59
CA VAL A 258 19.33 -0.92 -5.07
C VAL A 258 19.00 -2.22 -5.77
N GLU A 259 18.66 -3.23 -5.00
CA GLU A 259 18.45 -4.60 -5.51
C GLU A 259 17.10 -4.76 -6.22
N VAL A 260 16.12 -3.96 -5.81
CA VAL A 260 14.77 -3.93 -6.39
C VAL A 260 14.38 -2.49 -6.65
N LYS A 261 13.99 -2.23 -7.89
CA LYS A 261 13.56 -0.92 -8.40
C LYS A 261 12.10 -0.95 -8.86
N PHE A 262 11.46 0.21 -8.89
CA PHE A 262 10.21 0.38 -9.63
C PHE A 262 10.43 0.14 -11.13
N PRO A 263 9.52 -0.54 -11.82
CA PRO A 263 9.55 -0.66 -13.27
C PRO A 263 9.42 0.72 -13.93
N LEU A 264 9.96 0.84 -15.15
CA LEU A 264 9.78 2.04 -15.95
C LEU A 264 8.40 2.02 -16.62
N ILE A 265 7.86 3.21 -16.89
CA ILE A 265 6.71 3.37 -17.77
C ILE A 265 7.13 2.82 -19.14
N SER A 266 6.55 1.68 -19.52
CA SER A 266 6.73 1.11 -20.85
C SER A 266 5.69 1.73 -21.77
N GLY A 267 6.06 2.02 -23.02
CA GLY A 267 5.18 2.62 -24.03
C GLY A 267 3.82 1.92 -24.08
N GLY A 268 2.76 2.73 -24.22
CA GLY A 268 1.38 2.38 -23.88
C GLY A 268 0.96 0.96 -24.27
N SER A 269 0.25 0.28 -23.35
CA SER A 269 -0.52 -0.89 -23.75
C SER A 269 -1.41 -0.46 -24.91
N GLY A 270 -1.35 -1.14 -26.06
CA GLY A 270 -2.20 -0.88 -27.24
C GLY A 270 -3.70 -1.15 -26.99
N VAL A 271 -4.13 -1.05 -25.74
CA VAL A 271 -5.49 -1.19 -25.25
C VAL A 271 -6.21 0.12 -25.54
N PRO A 272 -7.29 0.08 -26.35
CA PRO A 272 -8.05 1.26 -26.68
C PRO A 272 -8.67 1.96 -25.45
N PRO A 273 -8.83 3.30 -25.45
CA PRO A 273 -9.38 4.04 -24.31
C PRO A 273 -10.77 3.57 -23.86
N ASN A 274 -11.65 3.20 -24.79
CA ASN A 274 -13.00 2.72 -24.48
C ASN A 274 -13.01 1.45 -23.61
N TYR A 275 -12.00 0.59 -23.74
CA TYR A 275 -11.85 -0.60 -22.93
C TYR A 275 -11.51 -0.24 -21.49
N ILE A 276 -10.62 0.74 -21.29
CA ILE A 276 -10.22 1.24 -19.97
C ILE A 276 -11.43 1.83 -19.23
N GLU A 277 -12.23 2.65 -19.93
CA GLU A 277 -13.47 3.23 -19.38
C GLU A 277 -14.48 2.14 -18.99
N THR A 278 -14.63 1.14 -19.86
CA THR A 278 -15.54 -0.01 -19.61
C THR A 278 -15.06 -0.82 -18.40
N GLU A 279 -13.76 -1.12 -18.28
CA GLU A 279 -13.20 -1.81 -17.11
C GLU A 279 -13.37 -1.01 -15.81
N GLU A 280 -13.25 0.32 -15.86
CA GLU A 280 -13.51 1.17 -14.71
C GLU A 280 -14.99 1.13 -14.30
N ALA A 281 -15.91 1.19 -15.26
CA ALA A 281 -17.35 1.08 -15.00
C ALA A 281 -17.71 -0.28 -14.39
N VAL A 282 -17.16 -1.38 -14.93
CA VAL A 282 -17.35 -2.73 -14.36
C VAL A 282 -16.85 -2.80 -12.92
N ARG A 283 -15.69 -2.22 -12.63
CA ARG A 283 -15.12 -2.21 -11.27
C ARG A 283 -15.97 -1.40 -10.30
N LYS A 284 -16.48 -0.25 -10.74
CA LYS A 284 -17.42 0.55 -9.96
C LYS A 284 -18.68 -0.25 -9.63
N LEU A 285 -19.29 -0.90 -10.62
CA LEU A 285 -20.48 -1.74 -10.40
C LEU A 285 -20.22 -2.90 -9.45
N ASN A 286 -19.08 -3.58 -9.59
CA ASN A 286 -18.69 -4.65 -8.67
C ASN A 286 -18.52 -4.14 -7.23
N TRP A 287 -17.93 -2.95 -7.08
CA TRP A 287 -17.78 -2.29 -5.78
C TRP A 287 -19.14 -1.89 -5.16
N GLU A 288 -20.04 -1.29 -5.95
CA GLU A 288 -21.41 -0.94 -5.51
C GLU A 288 -22.21 -2.19 -5.11
N THR A 289 -22.08 -3.27 -5.89
CA THR A 289 -22.72 -4.57 -5.60
C THR A 289 -22.22 -5.16 -4.29
N ALA A 290 -20.91 -5.10 -4.03
CA ALA A 290 -20.33 -5.56 -2.78
C ALA A 290 -20.84 -4.74 -1.58
N LYS A 291 -20.98 -3.42 -1.72
CA LYS A 291 -21.55 -2.55 -0.68
C LYS A 291 -23.00 -2.87 -0.38
N LEU A 292 -23.82 -3.04 -1.42
CA LEU A 292 -25.22 -3.41 -1.27
C LEU A 292 -25.36 -4.77 -0.57
N GLY A 293 -24.51 -5.74 -0.92
CA GLY A 293 -24.48 -7.04 -0.25
C GLY A 293 -24.14 -6.95 1.24
N ALA A 294 -23.15 -6.12 1.60
CA ALA A 294 -22.77 -5.87 2.99
C ALA A 294 -23.90 -5.18 3.79
N ASP A 295 -24.56 -4.18 3.20
CA ASP A 295 -25.70 -3.50 3.84
C ASP A 295 -26.88 -4.43 4.04
N LYS A 296 -27.24 -5.24 3.03
CA LYS A 296 -28.28 -6.26 3.16
C LYS A 296 -27.97 -7.26 4.28
N HIS A 297 -26.72 -7.70 4.39
CA HIS A 297 -26.29 -8.59 5.46
C HIS A 297 -26.42 -7.92 6.84
N ARG A 298 -25.99 -6.67 6.97
CA ARG A 298 -26.11 -5.88 8.21
C ARG A 298 -27.57 -5.69 8.64
N GLU A 299 -28.46 -5.38 7.70
CA GLU A 299 -29.90 -5.28 7.97
C GLU A 299 -30.50 -6.61 8.40
N GLN A 300 -30.12 -7.72 7.75
CA GLN A 300 -30.57 -9.05 8.13
C GLN A 300 -30.16 -9.40 9.56
N GLN A 301 -28.92 -9.11 9.97
CA GLN A 301 -28.46 -9.32 11.35
C GLN A 301 -29.30 -8.53 12.37
N LEU A 302 -29.67 -7.29 12.05
CA LEU A 302 -30.54 -6.47 12.92
C LEU A 302 -31.95 -7.04 13.01
N LEU A 303 -32.50 -7.56 11.91
CA LEU A 303 -33.80 -8.24 11.90
C LEU A 303 -33.77 -9.51 12.74
N ASP A 304 -32.72 -10.32 12.62
CA ASP A 304 -32.58 -11.57 13.36
C ASP A 304 -32.41 -11.29 14.86
N TYR A 305 -31.61 -10.29 15.24
CA TYR A 305 -31.50 -9.81 16.61
C TYR A 305 -32.85 -9.33 17.18
N ARG A 306 -33.62 -8.57 16.38
CA ARG A 306 -34.95 -8.11 16.79
C ARG A 306 -35.92 -9.28 17.00
N LYS A 307 -35.92 -10.27 16.11
CA LYS A 307 -36.76 -11.47 16.23
C LYS A 307 -36.40 -12.33 17.45
N GLY A 308 -35.10 -12.47 17.73
CA GLY A 308 -34.61 -13.22 18.91
C GLY A 308 -34.94 -12.58 20.26
N ASN A 309 -35.20 -11.28 20.31
CA ASN A 309 -35.59 -10.55 21.52
C ASN A 309 -37.12 -10.40 21.70
N ILE A 310 -37.92 -10.94 20.77
CA ILE A 310 -39.40 -10.91 20.83
C ILE A 310 -39.96 -12.28 21.33
N GLN A 311 -39.10 -13.25 21.65
CA GLN A 311 -39.44 -14.49 22.37
C GLN A 311 -39.05 -14.38 23.84
#